data_AF-A0A6M8VBC3-F1
#
_entry.id   AF-A0A6M8VBC3-F1
#
_cell.length_a   1.000
_cell.length_b   1.000
_cell.length_c   1.000
_cell.angle_alpha   90.00
_cell.angle_beta   90.00
_cell.angle_gamma   90.00
#
_symmetry.space_group_name_H-M   'P 1'
#
loop_
_entity.id
_entity.type
_entity.pdbx_description
1 polymer ?
#
loop_
_entity_poly.entity_id
_entity_poly.type
_entity_poly.pdbx_seq_one_letter_code
_entity_poly.pdbx_strand_id
1 'polypeptide(L)'
;MSRRCYWLALLTLMAFAPALQAGHGVVLLYHHVSSDTPPVTSIAPDRFEAQLDYLADHAFSVWPLDRLLAAVLNDAEVVPDRVVAISFDDAYRSVYAEAWPRLRARGWPFTVFVNTDAVDAGHRPYMSWDQLRDLAAAGVAIENHSASHAHLIARRDDESDTAWRARVSADLARAHRRIAEEVGREPALFAYPYGEDSGALAALVGRHYAFAMTQRSGAIGPLADPLSLPRFPMASGFDDMKRFELAVHSRPLPVIEVEAQPPGDGVRGPLEALVLTVRAGPYRAGQLACYSAAGQPLEIRHDNERRLTVTIAIGGLGQTGRNKINCTAPAKDDSGAFYWFAYQWVKGAVRD
;
A
#
# COMPACT_ATOMS: atom_id res chain seq x y z
N MET A 1 66.87 35.52 -15.24
CA MET A 1 66.30 34.16 -15.09
C MET A 1 65.05 34.26 -14.23
N SER A 2 63.85 34.21 -14.79
CA SER A 2 62.59 34.20 -14.04
C SER A 2 61.67 33.17 -14.67
N ARG A 3 61.54 32.00 -14.04
CA ARG A 3 60.61 30.94 -14.44
C ARG A 3 59.25 31.24 -13.83
N ARG A 4 58.21 31.41 -14.67
CA ARG A 4 56.81 31.42 -14.24
C ARG A 4 56.25 30.00 -14.40
N CYS A 5 55.90 29.36 -13.28
CA CYS A 5 55.09 28.15 -13.26
C CYS A 5 53.62 28.55 -13.39
N TYR A 6 52.94 28.05 -14.42
CA TYR A 6 51.49 28.10 -14.52
C TYR A 6 50.94 26.75 -14.02
N TRP A 7 50.19 26.79 -12.90
CA TRP A 7 49.40 25.66 -12.43
C TRP A 7 48.10 25.61 -13.23
N LEU A 8 47.90 24.54 -14.01
CA LEU A 8 46.63 24.20 -14.63
C LEU A 8 45.76 23.50 -13.58
N ALA A 9 44.73 24.19 -13.09
CA ALA A 9 43.68 23.57 -12.29
C ALA A 9 42.75 22.78 -13.23
N LEU A 10 42.78 21.45 -13.15
CA LEU A 10 41.77 20.59 -13.77
C LEU A 10 40.47 20.71 -12.95
N LEU A 11 39.48 21.41 -13.50
CA LEU A 11 38.09 21.33 -13.06
C LEU A 11 37.48 20.04 -13.60
N THR A 12 37.40 19.01 -12.75
CA THR A 12 36.56 17.82 -13.02
C THR A 12 35.09 18.23 -12.94
N LEU A 13 34.45 18.42 -14.09
CA LEU A 13 32.98 18.41 -14.20
C LEU A 13 32.49 17.01 -13.83
N MET A 14 31.91 16.84 -12.63
CA MET A 14 31.04 15.70 -12.36
C MET A 14 29.76 15.89 -13.18
N ALA A 15 29.59 15.10 -14.22
CA ALA A 15 28.34 15.01 -14.95
C ALA A 15 27.26 14.44 -14.00
N PHE A 16 26.34 15.28 -13.54
CA PHE A 16 25.08 14.82 -12.94
C PHE A 16 24.28 14.13 -14.04
N ALA A 17 24.30 12.80 -14.06
CA ALA A 17 23.30 12.05 -14.79
C ALA A 17 21.94 12.43 -14.18
N PRO A 18 20.93 12.85 -14.97
CA PRO A 18 19.59 13.03 -14.43
C PRO A 18 19.16 11.69 -13.83
N ALA A 19 18.86 11.67 -12.53
CA ALA A 19 18.25 10.51 -11.91
C ALA A 19 17.04 10.13 -12.76
N LEU A 20 16.99 8.89 -13.25
CA LEU A 20 15.83 8.41 -13.97
C LEU A 20 14.61 8.60 -13.06
N GLN A 21 13.66 9.42 -13.52
CA GLN A 21 12.42 9.71 -12.83
C GLN A 21 11.58 8.45 -12.81
N ALA A 22 11.61 7.73 -11.69
CA ALA A 22 10.82 6.53 -11.51
C ALA A 22 9.32 6.90 -11.37
N GLY A 23 9.02 8.04 -10.71
CA GLY A 23 7.65 8.55 -10.59
C GLY A 23 6.71 7.59 -9.86
N HIS A 24 7.24 6.67 -9.06
CA HIS A 24 6.49 5.64 -8.34
C HIS A 24 7.24 5.24 -7.06
N GLY A 25 6.53 4.55 -6.17
CA GLY A 25 7.15 3.93 -5.00
C GLY A 25 6.33 2.75 -4.49
N VAL A 26 6.93 1.99 -3.56
CA VAL A 26 6.32 0.79 -2.99
C VAL A 26 5.99 1.02 -1.53
N VAL A 27 4.80 0.64 -1.10
CA VAL A 27 4.42 0.68 0.31
C VAL A 27 4.39 -0.73 0.87
N LEU A 28 5.20 -0.98 1.88
CA LEU A 28 5.24 -2.24 2.62
C LEU A 28 4.24 -2.19 3.77
N LEU A 29 3.46 -3.26 3.93
CA LEU A 29 2.47 -3.42 4.99
C LEU A 29 2.89 -4.57 5.91
N TYR A 30 3.12 -4.24 7.18
CA TYR A 30 3.33 -5.17 8.27
C TYR A 30 2.20 -5.04 9.30
N HIS A 31 2.08 -5.98 10.22
CA HIS A 31 1.21 -5.82 11.40
C HIS A 31 2.00 -6.19 12.66
N HIS A 32 2.31 -7.47 12.85
CA HIS A 32 3.16 -7.93 13.95
C HIS A 32 4.60 -8.16 13.49
N VAL A 33 5.57 -7.79 14.32
CA VAL A 33 6.96 -8.25 14.23
C VAL A 33 7.21 -9.19 15.40
N SER A 34 6.82 -10.45 15.25
CA SER A 34 6.74 -11.43 16.32
C SER A 34 6.67 -12.85 15.76
N SER A 35 7.29 -13.79 16.46
CA SER A 35 7.21 -15.23 16.17
C SER A 35 6.11 -15.93 16.98
N ASP A 36 5.50 -15.24 17.95
CA ASP A 36 4.56 -15.81 18.93
C ASP A 36 3.09 -15.46 18.66
N THR A 37 2.82 -14.75 17.57
CA THR A 37 1.48 -14.28 17.18
C THR A 37 0.98 -15.04 15.94
N PRO A 38 -0.33 -15.01 15.63
CA PRO A 38 -0.87 -15.73 14.48
C PRO A 38 -0.10 -15.42 13.18
N PRO A 39 0.40 -16.43 12.45
CA PRO A 39 1.29 -16.23 11.30
C PRO A 39 0.70 -15.36 10.19
N VAL A 40 -0.63 -15.41 10.02
CA VAL A 40 -1.39 -14.72 8.95
C VAL A 40 -1.17 -13.19 8.91
N THR A 41 -0.75 -12.59 10.03
CA THR A 41 -0.43 -11.15 10.14
C THR A 41 0.93 -10.90 10.78
N SER A 42 1.79 -11.92 10.91
CA SER A 42 3.07 -11.81 11.61
C SER A 42 4.26 -12.05 10.70
N ILE A 43 5.32 -11.26 10.87
CA ILE A 43 6.66 -11.54 10.36
C ILE A 43 7.58 -11.82 11.54
N ALA A 44 8.46 -12.82 11.40
CA ALA A 44 9.46 -13.10 12.43
C ALA A 44 10.48 -11.93 12.53
N PRO A 45 10.98 -11.56 13.73
CA PRO A 45 11.89 -10.43 13.88
C PRO A 45 13.19 -10.54 13.06
N ASP A 46 13.73 -11.74 12.89
CA ASP A 46 14.92 -12.01 12.05
C ASP A 46 14.61 -11.84 10.55
N ARG A 47 13.41 -12.27 10.10
CA ARG A 47 12.95 -12.03 8.73
C ARG A 47 12.73 -10.55 8.46
N PHE A 48 12.16 -9.83 9.41
CA PHE A 48 11.99 -8.38 9.31
C PHE A 48 13.36 -7.68 9.22
N GLU A 49 14.33 -8.05 10.07
CA GLU A 49 15.70 -7.52 9.99
C GLU A 49 16.33 -7.77 8.61
N ALA A 50 16.23 -9.00 8.09
CA ALA A 50 16.77 -9.34 6.76
C ALA A 50 16.14 -8.51 5.62
N GLN A 51 14.85 -8.17 5.72
CA GLN A 51 14.20 -7.29 4.76
C GLN A 51 14.72 -5.85 4.88
N LEU A 52 14.95 -5.35 6.10
CA LEU A 52 15.56 -4.03 6.29
C LEU A 52 17.01 -3.99 5.78
N ASP A 53 17.80 -5.02 6.04
CA ASP A 53 19.17 -5.12 5.54
C ASP A 53 19.21 -5.11 4.00
N TYR A 54 18.30 -5.85 3.36
CA TYR A 54 18.19 -5.82 1.90
C TYR A 54 17.93 -4.41 1.37
N LEU A 55 17.03 -3.64 1.98
CA LEU A 55 16.75 -2.27 1.56
C LEU A 55 18.01 -1.39 1.68
N ALA A 56 18.76 -1.53 2.77
CA ALA A 56 19.99 -0.78 2.99
C ALA A 56 21.08 -1.17 1.96
N ASP A 57 21.28 -2.47 1.74
CA ASP A 57 22.32 -3.01 0.86
C ASP A 57 22.05 -2.71 -0.63
N HIS A 58 20.79 -2.50 -1.02
CA HIS A 58 20.37 -2.30 -2.41
C HIS A 58 19.96 -0.85 -2.73
N ALA A 59 20.42 0.09 -1.90
CA ALA A 59 20.27 1.53 -2.07
C ALA A 59 18.81 2.01 -2.19
N PHE A 60 17.90 1.39 -1.43
CA PHE A 60 16.54 1.88 -1.31
C PHE A 60 16.47 3.13 -0.43
N SER A 61 15.63 4.08 -0.84
CA SER A 61 15.30 5.26 -0.03
C SER A 61 13.99 5.00 0.71
N VAL A 62 14.05 5.01 2.05
CA VAL A 62 12.85 4.89 2.88
C VAL A 62 12.27 6.27 3.15
N TRP A 63 11.09 6.57 2.58
CA TRP A 63 10.43 7.86 2.71
C TRP A 63 9.27 7.82 3.72
N PRO A 64 8.96 8.96 4.36
CA PRO A 64 7.67 9.14 5.01
C PRO A 64 6.54 8.86 4.01
N LEU A 65 5.52 8.12 4.44
CA LEU A 65 4.45 7.68 3.54
C LEU A 65 3.70 8.86 2.91
N ASP A 66 3.37 9.87 3.70
CA ASP A 66 2.72 11.11 3.25
C ASP A 66 3.54 11.85 2.18
N ARG A 67 4.87 11.94 2.35
CA ARG A 67 5.77 12.51 1.34
C ARG A 67 5.73 11.70 0.04
N LEU A 68 5.83 10.37 0.13
CA LEU A 68 5.77 9.50 -1.05
C LEU A 68 4.46 9.71 -1.81
N LEU A 69 3.32 9.73 -1.11
CA LEU A 69 2.01 9.89 -1.72
C LEU A 69 1.83 11.27 -2.37
N ALA A 70 2.23 12.34 -1.67
CA ALA A 70 2.19 13.69 -2.23
C ALA A 70 3.09 13.82 -3.47
N ALA A 71 4.28 13.23 -3.45
CA ALA A 71 5.20 13.27 -4.57
C ALA A 71 4.67 12.49 -5.79
N VAL A 72 4.16 11.27 -5.60
CA VAL A 72 3.68 10.42 -6.70
C VAL A 72 2.34 10.92 -7.29
N LEU A 73 1.40 11.35 -6.44
CA LEU A 73 0.02 11.61 -6.86
C LEU A 73 -0.27 13.09 -7.12
N ASN A 74 0.48 13.99 -6.49
CA ASN A 74 0.30 15.44 -6.62
C ASN A 74 1.49 16.14 -7.28
N ASP A 75 2.49 15.39 -7.77
CA ASP A 75 3.72 15.93 -8.38
C ASP A 75 4.45 16.94 -7.46
N ALA A 76 4.37 16.72 -6.14
CA ALA A 76 4.93 17.65 -5.15
C ALA A 76 6.47 17.66 -5.13
N GLU A 77 7.09 16.54 -5.52
CA GLU A 77 8.54 16.37 -5.62
C GLU A 77 8.87 15.24 -6.61
N VAL A 78 10.04 15.30 -7.23
CA VAL A 78 10.57 14.21 -8.05
C VAL A 78 10.82 12.97 -7.21
N VAL A 79 10.23 11.84 -7.60
CA VAL A 79 10.44 10.54 -6.94
C VAL A 79 11.59 9.80 -7.63
N PRO A 80 12.73 9.55 -6.93
CA PRO A 80 13.83 8.76 -7.48
C PRO A 80 13.45 7.29 -7.59
N ASP A 81 14.31 6.50 -8.25
CA ASP A 81 14.17 5.04 -8.26
C ASP A 81 14.33 4.46 -6.84
N ARG A 82 13.71 3.30 -6.59
CA ARG A 82 13.84 2.52 -5.33
C ARG A 82 13.37 3.28 -4.08
N VAL A 83 12.25 3.99 -4.18
CA VAL A 83 11.59 4.57 -3.00
C VAL A 83 10.59 3.57 -2.41
N VAL A 84 10.74 3.34 -1.10
CA VAL A 84 9.81 2.54 -0.31
C VAL A 84 9.27 3.34 0.87
N ALA A 85 8.05 3.04 1.30
CA ALA A 85 7.51 3.49 2.58
C ALA A 85 7.10 2.27 3.41
N ILE A 86 7.27 2.37 4.73
CA ILE A 86 6.99 1.27 5.67
C ILE A 86 5.75 1.65 6.48
N SER A 87 4.76 0.75 6.51
CA SER A 87 3.53 0.92 7.29
C SER A 87 3.23 -0.30 8.15
N PHE A 88 2.63 -0.05 9.31
CA PHE A 88 2.12 -1.06 10.24
C PHE A 88 0.64 -0.80 10.49
N ASP A 89 -0.20 -1.82 10.35
CA ASP A 89 -1.60 -1.74 10.74
C ASP A 89 -1.79 -2.23 12.19
N ASP A 90 -2.96 -1.93 12.76
CA ASP A 90 -3.47 -2.39 14.06
C ASP A 90 -2.76 -1.89 15.32
N ALA A 91 -1.65 -1.16 15.24
CA ALA A 91 -0.93 -0.66 16.42
C ALA A 91 -0.48 -1.76 17.43
N TYR A 92 -0.04 -2.92 16.96
CA TYR A 92 0.44 -3.98 17.83
C TYR A 92 1.67 -3.58 18.66
N ARG A 93 1.75 -4.06 19.91
CA ARG A 93 2.86 -3.81 20.85
C ARG A 93 4.21 -4.29 20.32
N SER A 94 4.22 -5.31 19.47
CA SER A 94 5.43 -5.81 18.80
C SER A 94 6.07 -4.76 17.89
N VAL A 95 5.29 -3.83 17.33
CA VAL A 95 5.83 -2.70 16.55
C VAL A 95 6.69 -1.80 17.43
N TYR A 96 6.22 -1.45 18.62
CA TYR A 96 6.99 -0.64 19.58
C TYR A 96 8.22 -1.38 20.11
N ALA A 97 8.07 -2.67 20.43
CA ALA A 97 9.12 -3.47 21.07
C ALA A 97 10.22 -3.91 20.08
N GLU A 98 9.84 -4.31 18.87
CA GLU A 98 10.75 -4.94 17.91
C GLU A 98 11.03 -4.06 16.69
N ALA A 99 10.00 -3.50 16.06
CA ALA A 99 10.17 -2.75 14.81
C ALA A 99 10.82 -1.38 15.04
N TRP A 100 10.33 -0.62 16.02
CA TRP A 100 10.75 0.75 16.26
C TRP A 100 12.25 0.88 16.57
N PRO A 101 12.87 0.07 17.46
CA PRO A 101 14.31 0.15 17.69
C PRO A 101 15.15 -0.07 16.43
N ARG A 102 14.73 -1.00 15.56
CA ARG A 102 15.43 -1.36 14.31
C ARG A 102 15.33 -0.26 13.25
N LEU A 103 14.15 0.33 13.10
CA LEU A 103 13.92 1.45 12.18
C LEU A 103 14.59 2.74 12.68
N ARG A 104 14.52 3.01 13.98
CA ARG A 104 15.19 4.16 14.62
C ARG A 104 16.71 4.08 14.47
N ALA A 105 17.31 2.89 14.64
CA ALA A 105 18.75 2.70 14.43
C ALA A 105 19.22 3.05 13.01
N ARG A 106 18.32 2.96 12.02
CA ARG A 106 18.55 3.31 10.61
C ARG A 106 18.12 4.75 10.26
N GLY A 107 17.50 5.46 11.20
CA GLY A 107 16.88 6.76 10.94
C GLY A 107 15.71 6.68 9.95
N TRP A 108 15.03 5.54 9.87
CA TRP A 108 14.00 5.29 8.88
C TRP A 108 12.60 5.65 9.38
N PRO A 109 11.82 6.42 8.60
CA PRO A 109 10.44 6.75 8.95
C PRO A 109 9.53 5.54 8.73
N PHE A 110 8.42 5.53 9.46
CA PHE A 110 7.32 4.59 9.25
C PHE A 110 6.00 5.18 9.73
N THR A 111 4.92 4.53 9.32
CA THR A 111 3.54 4.89 9.67
C THR A 111 2.88 3.75 10.45
N VAL A 112 2.07 4.10 11.44
CA VAL A 112 1.20 3.18 12.20
C VAL A 112 -0.26 3.61 11.99
N PHE A 113 -1.08 2.72 11.46
CA PHE A 113 -2.53 2.87 11.36
C PHE A 113 -3.18 2.29 12.62
N VAL A 114 -3.92 3.10 13.35
CA VAL A 114 -4.46 2.77 14.67
C VAL A 114 -5.97 2.53 14.62
N ASN A 115 -6.40 1.36 15.10
CA ASN A 115 -7.78 1.06 15.43
C ASN A 115 -8.07 1.42 16.90
N THR A 116 -8.71 2.57 17.11
CA THR A 116 -8.68 3.24 18.43
C THR A 116 -9.40 2.50 19.55
N ASP A 117 -10.51 1.81 19.25
CA ASP A 117 -11.29 1.13 20.28
C ASP A 117 -10.49 -0.04 20.91
N ALA A 118 -9.62 -0.69 20.13
CA ALA A 118 -8.75 -1.77 20.62
C ALA A 118 -7.65 -1.28 21.56
N VAL A 119 -7.09 -0.10 21.28
CA VAL A 119 -6.11 0.58 22.14
C VAL A 119 -6.78 1.07 23.42
N ASP A 120 -7.95 1.71 23.32
CA ASP A 120 -8.72 2.20 24.47
C ASP A 120 -9.17 1.06 25.40
N ALA A 121 -9.47 -0.12 24.85
CA ALA A 121 -9.80 -1.31 25.63
C ALA A 121 -8.63 -1.87 26.46
N GLY A 122 -7.40 -1.38 26.25
CA GLY A 122 -6.21 -1.79 27.02
C GLY A 122 -5.81 -3.25 26.81
N HIS A 123 -6.16 -3.82 25.65
CA HIS A 123 -5.82 -5.20 25.31
C HIS A 123 -4.31 -5.36 25.09
N ARG A 124 -3.66 -6.28 25.83
CA ARG A 124 -2.20 -6.46 25.85
C ARG A 124 -1.49 -6.63 24.49
N PRO A 125 -2.10 -7.21 23.44
CA PRO A 125 -1.46 -7.30 22.13
C PRO A 125 -1.20 -5.94 21.47
N TYR A 126 -1.97 -4.92 21.84
CA TYR A 126 -1.90 -3.57 21.27
C TYR A 126 -0.99 -2.67 22.09
N MET A 127 -0.45 -1.64 21.44
CA MET A 127 0.21 -0.54 22.12
C MET A 127 -0.77 0.18 23.04
N SER A 128 -0.24 0.79 24.10
CA SER A 128 -0.95 1.82 24.85
C SER A 128 -0.85 3.18 24.15
N TRP A 129 -1.71 4.13 24.53
CA TRP A 129 -1.59 5.50 24.06
C TRP A 129 -0.28 6.19 24.50
N ASP A 130 0.28 5.84 25.66
CA ASP A 130 1.61 6.34 26.05
C ASP A 130 2.68 5.91 25.04
N GLN A 131 2.65 4.65 24.61
CA GLN A 131 3.57 4.15 23.59
C GLN A 131 3.34 4.83 22.23
N LEU A 132 2.08 5.08 21.84
CA LEU A 132 1.77 5.80 20.60
C LEU A 132 2.23 7.26 20.65
N ARG A 133 2.11 7.92 21.81
CA ARG A 133 2.67 9.27 22.06
C ARG A 133 4.18 9.28 21.95
N ASP A 134 4.87 8.31 22.52
CA ASP A 134 6.33 8.18 22.40
C ASP A 134 6.76 8.07 20.93
N LEU A 135 6.06 7.25 20.14
CA LEU A 135 6.30 7.12 18.71
C LEU A 135 6.05 8.44 17.97
N ALA A 136 4.92 9.10 18.24
CA ALA A 136 4.58 10.39 17.64
C ALA A 136 5.62 11.47 17.97
N ALA A 137 6.07 11.55 19.22
CA ALA A 137 7.12 12.47 19.65
C ALA A 137 8.47 12.20 18.98
N ALA A 138 8.73 10.95 18.58
CA ALA A 138 9.88 10.56 17.78
C ALA A 138 9.70 10.75 16.27
N GLY A 139 8.60 11.36 15.82
CA GLY A 139 8.32 11.67 14.42
C GLY A 139 7.65 10.55 13.63
N VAL A 140 7.16 9.49 14.29
CA VAL A 140 6.41 8.41 13.63
C VAL A 140 5.01 8.90 13.24
N ALA A 141 4.55 8.50 12.06
CA ALA A 141 3.22 8.85 11.60
C ALA A 141 2.15 7.97 12.29
N ILE A 142 1.27 8.54 13.12
CA ILE A 142 0.11 7.86 13.74
C ILE A 142 -1.15 8.27 12.98
N GLU A 143 -1.76 7.31 12.30
CA GLU A 143 -2.80 7.52 11.29
C GLU A 143 -4.03 6.62 11.55
N ASN A 144 -5.12 6.81 10.80
CA ASN A 144 -6.42 6.26 11.16
C ASN A 144 -6.68 4.87 10.53
N HIS A 145 -7.07 3.88 11.35
CA HIS A 145 -7.48 2.53 10.93
C HIS A 145 -8.92 2.18 11.34
N SER A 146 -9.81 3.18 11.32
CA SER A 146 -11.16 3.16 11.90
C SER A 146 -11.15 3.07 13.43
N ALA A 147 -12.29 3.21 14.08
CA ALA A 147 -12.36 3.04 15.53
C ALA A 147 -12.56 1.58 15.89
N SER A 148 -13.55 0.94 15.27
CA SER A 148 -13.97 -0.43 15.59
C SER A 148 -13.17 -1.54 14.93
N HIS A 149 -12.40 -1.25 13.86
CA HIS A 149 -11.79 -2.26 12.99
C HIS A 149 -12.82 -3.24 12.39
N ALA A 150 -14.05 -2.78 12.20
CA ALA A 150 -15.13 -3.55 11.59
C ALA A 150 -14.92 -3.69 10.07
N HIS A 151 -15.63 -4.63 9.45
CA HIS A 151 -15.74 -4.71 8.00
C HIS A 151 -16.59 -3.54 7.51
N LEU A 152 -15.98 -2.38 7.25
CA LEU A 152 -16.69 -1.12 7.02
C LEU A 152 -17.62 -1.15 5.78
N ILE A 153 -17.35 -2.03 4.82
CA ILE A 153 -18.22 -2.28 3.67
C ILE A 153 -19.49 -3.08 4.03
N ALA A 154 -19.51 -3.77 5.17
CA ALA A 154 -20.63 -4.59 5.61
C ALA A 154 -21.83 -3.72 6.01
N ARG A 155 -22.97 -4.02 5.39
CA ARG A 155 -24.32 -3.70 5.86
C ARG A 155 -24.80 -4.75 6.84
N ARG A 156 -25.33 -4.29 7.97
CA ARG A 156 -26.05 -5.13 8.95
C ARG A 156 -27.43 -5.53 8.39
N ASP A 157 -28.04 -6.55 8.99
CA ASP A 157 -29.39 -6.97 8.61
C ASP A 157 -30.36 -5.79 8.78
N ASP A 158 -31.20 -5.58 7.76
CA ASP A 158 -32.16 -4.46 7.66
C ASP A 158 -31.56 -3.04 7.74
N GLU A 159 -30.23 -2.89 7.59
CA GLU A 159 -29.57 -1.59 7.59
C GLU A 159 -29.74 -0.87 6.25
N SER A 160 -30.49 0.24 6.26
CA SER A 160 -30.58 1.13 5.10
C SER A 160 -29.21 1.74 4.74
N ASP A 161 -29.01 2.15 3.48
CA ASP A 161 -27.77 2.79 3.06
C ASP A 161 -27.49 4.08 3.86
N THR A 162 -28.53 4.82 4.26
CA THR A 162 -28.39 6.02 5.10
C THR A 162 -27.89 5.66 6.51
N ALA A 163 -28.43 4.61 7.12
CA ALA A 163 -28.00 4.13 8.43
C ALA A 163 -26.55 3.63 8.38
N TRP A 164 -26.18 2.88 7.34
CA TRP A 164 -24.80 2.45 7.13
C TRP A 164 -23.84 3.64 7.01
N ARG A 165 -24.15 4.63 6.16
CA ARG A 165 -23.31 5.83 5.99
C ARG A 165 -23.14 6.57 7.30
N ALA A 166 -24.21 6.72 8.08
CA ALA A 166 -24.17 7.40 9.37
C ALA A 166 -23.27 6.64 10.37
N ARG A 167 -23.44 5.31 10.46
CA ARG A 167 -22.61 4.46 11.33
C ARG A 167 -21.14 4.52 10.97
N VAL A 168 -20.81 4.31 9.70
CA VAL A 168 -19.41 4.31 9.24
C VAL A 168 -18.79 5.70 9.41
N SER A 169 -19.51 6.77 9.07
CA SER A 169 -18.99 8.14 9.28
C SER A 169 -18.72 8.43 10.76
N ALA A 170 -19.61 7.98 11.66
CA ALA A 170 -19.42 8.11 13.10
C ALA A 170 -18.21 7.31 13.61
N ASP A 171 -17.95 6.14 13.04
CA ASP A 171 -16.77 5.33 13.34
C ASP A 171 -15.47 6.02 12.91
N LEU A 172 -15.40 6.47 11.65
CA LEU A 172 -14.25 7.20 11.11
C LEU A 172 -13.95 8.47 11.93
N ALA A 173 -14.98 9.26 12.22
CA ALA A 173 -14.83 10.50 12.96
C ALA A 173 -14.46 10.28 14.44
N ARG A 174 -14.91 9.18 15.05
CA ARG A 174 -14.51 8.81 16.43
C ARG A 174 -13.01 8.53 16.49
N ALA A 175 -12.50 7.69 15.61
CA ALA A 175 -11.05 7.42 15.55
C ALA A 175 -10.24 8.67 15.22
N HIS A 176 -10.72 9.51 14.29
CA HIS A 176 -10.04 10.73 13.89
C HIS A 176 -9.81 11.67 15.09
N ARG A 177 -10.88 11.98 15.83
CA ARG A 177 -10.79 12.81 17.04
C ARG A 177 -9.93 12.17 18.11
N ARG A 178 -10.10 10.87 18.34
CA ARG A 178 -9.35 10.15 19.38
C ARG A 178 -7.85 10.20 19.13
N ILE A 179 -7.42 9.98 17.89
CA ILE A 179 -6.00 10.11 17.51
C ILE A 179 -5.53 11.55 17.72
N ALA A 180 -6.28 12.54 17.24
CA ALA A 180 -5.92 13.95 17.38
C ALA A 180 -5.77 14.41 18.83
N GLU A 181 -6.66 13.95 19.72
CA GLU A 181 -6.59 14.19 21.16
C GLU A 181 -5.31 13.60 21.79
N GLU A 182 -4.91 12.40 21.36
CA GLU A 182 -3.83 11.66 22.01
C GLU A 182 -2.43 12.03 21.50
N VAL A 183 -2.31 12.37 20.20
CA VAL A 183 -1.02 12.72 19.57
C VAL A 183 -0.86 14.19 19.21
N GLY A 184 -1.90 15.02 19.41
CA GLY A 184 -1.86 16.47 19.22
C GLY A 184 -1.86 16.92 17.75
N ARG A 185 -2.19 16.03 16.81
CA ARG A 185 -2.32 16.34 15.38
C ARG A 185 -3.39 15.48 14.73
N GLU A 186 -4.08 16.05 13.75
CA GLU A 186 -5.07 15.31 12.98
C GLU A 186 -4.38 14.22 12.12
N PRO A 187 -4.93 13.00 12.06
CA PRO A 187 -4.45 12.00 11.11
C PRO A 187 -4.77 12.45 9.68
N ALA A 188 -3.80 12.31 8.78
CA ALA A 188 -3.87 12.72 7.38
C ALA A 188 -4.13 11.54 6.42
N LEU A 189 -3.87 10.31 6.86
CA LEU A 189 -3.98 9.10 6.06
C LEU A 189 -4.96 8.10 6.68
N PHE A 190 -5.55 7.25 5.83
CA PHE A 190 -6.47 6.20 6.25
C PHE A 190 -6.10 4.83 5.68
N ALA A 191 -6.11 3.78 6.50
CA ALA A 191 -6.03 2.41 6.01
C ALA A 191 -7.38 1.71 6.21
N TYR A 192 -7.90 1.05 5.18
CA TYR A 192 -9.14 0.26 5.28
C TYR A 192 -8.88 -1.00 6.11
N PRO A 193 -9.66 -1.27 7.18
CA PRO A 193 -9.65 -2.57 7.86
C PRO A 193 -9.80 -3.71 6.84
N TYR A 194 -8.99 -4.75 6.99
CA TYR A 194 -8.92 -5.90 6.06
C TYR A 194 -8.57 -5.53 4.61
N GLY A 195 -8.20 -4.28 4.36
CA GLY A 195 -8.00 -3.72 3.03
C GLY A 195 -9.26 -3.59 2.19
N GLU A 196 -10.46 -3.70 2.79
CA GLU A 196 -11.73 -3.74 2.09
C GLU A 196 -12.24 -2.33 1.76
N ASP A 197 -12.21 -1.98 0.49
CA ASP A 197 -12.71 -0.72 -0.05
C ASP A 197 -13.94 -0.92 -0.95
N SER A 198 -14.66 0.17 -1.18
CA SER A 198 -15.70 0.27 -2.19
C SER A 198 -15.90 1.72 -2.61
N GLY A 199 -16.52 1.97 -3.76
CA GLY A 199 -16.82 3.35 -4.19
C GLY A 199 -17.67 4.12 -3.16
N ALA A 200 -18.65 3.45 -2.54
CA ALA A 200 -19.46 4.07 -1.50
C ALA A 200 -18.68 4.37 -0.22
N LEU A 201 -17.75 3.49 0.18
CA LEU A 201 -16.91 3.67 1.37
C LEU A 201 -15.82 4.73 1.13
N ALA A 202 -15.17 4.69 -0.04
CA ALA A 202 -14.20 5.70 -0.46
C ALA A 202 -14.82 7.10 -0.45
N ALA A 203 -16.08 7.27 -0.86
CA ALA A 203 -16.79 8.55 -0.78
C ALA A 203 -17.02 9.06 0.66
N LEU A 204 -17.04 8.18 1.67
CA LEU A 204 -17.10 8.57 3.08
C LEU A 204 -15.70 8.92 3.61
N VAL A 205 -14.71 8.08 3.30
CA VAL A 205 -13.30 8.26 3.68
C VAL A 205 -12.73 9.55 3.08
N GLY A 206 -13.01 9.83 1.81
CA GLY A 206 -12.58 11.02 1.08
C GLY A 206 -13.10 12.35 1.61
N ARG A 207 -14.00 12.35 2.60
CA ARG A 207 -14.44 13.56 3.31
C ARG A 207 -13.40 14.06 4.33
N HIS A 208 -12.51 13.17 4.76
CA HIS A 208 -11.52 13.44 5.80
C HIS A 208 -10.08 13.22 5.32
N TYR A 209 -9.88 12.35 4.32
CA TYR A 209 -8.55 11.92 3.90
C TYR A 209 -8.37 12.11 2.40
N ALA A 210 -7.22 12.67 2.01
CA ALA A 210 -6.83 12.75 0.60
C ALA A 210 -6.32 11.39 0.08
N PHE A 211 -5.77 10.57 0.97
CA PHE A 211 -5.18 9.28 0.61
C PHE A 211 -5.69 8.17 1.52
N ALA A 212 -6.00 7.02 0.90
CA ALA A 212 -6.39 5.83 1.63
C ALA A 212 -5.80 4.54 1.05
N MET A 213 -5.37 3.63 1.92
CA MET A 213 -4.62 2.44 1.55
C MET A 213 -5.40 1.16 1.77
N THR A 214 -5.25 0.25 0.82
CA THR A 214 -5.84 -1.09 0.79
C THR A 214 -4.78 -2.14 1.12
N GLN A 215 -5.14 -3.43 1.01
CA GLN A 215 -4.22 -4.55 1.23
C GLN A 215 -4.02 -5.41 -0.04
N ARG A 216 -4.00 -4.77 -1.21
CA ARG A 216 -3.69 -5.42 -2.49
C ARG A 216 -2.31 -5.03 -2.98
N SER A 217 -1.58 -6.01 -3.52
CA SER A 217 -0.19 -5.87 -3.97
C SER A 217 -0.08 -4.94 -5.19
N GLY A 218 0.96 -4.09 -5.21
CA GLY A 218 1.25 -3.19 -6.33
C GLY A 218 2.08 -1.98 -5.89
N ALA A 219 2.84 -1.43 -6.83
CA ALA A 219 3.49 -0.13 -6.64
C ALA A 219 2.49 1.01 -6.85
N ILE A 220 2.73 2.15 -6.20
CA ILE A 220 1.94 3.36 -6.35
C ILE A 220 2.55 4.20 -7.46
N GLY A 221 1.76 4.51 -8.48
CA GLY A 221 2.12 5.41 -9.57
C GLY A 221 1.13 6.55 -9.74
N PRO A 222 1.36 7.48 -10.67
CA PRO A 222 0.56 8.70 -10.84
C PRO A 222 -0.86 8.45 -11.36
N LEU A 223 -1.18 7.22 -11.76
CA LEU A 223 -2.51 6.81 -12.20
C LEU A 223 -3.29 6.04 -11.12
N ALA A 224 -2.71 5.85 -9.93
CA ALA A 224 -3.40 5.15 -8.85
C ALA A 224 -4.56 5.99 -8.32
N ASP A 225 -5.66 5.32 -7.96
CA ASP A 225 -6.76 5.96 -7.24
C ASP A 225 -6.26 6.36 -5.83
N PRO A 226 -6.28 7.67 -5.47
CA PRO A 226 -5.76 8.15 -4.20
C PRO A 226 -6.50 7.55 -3.00
N LEU A 227 -7.75 7.09 -3.17
CA LEU A 227 -8.54 6.47 -2.10
C LEU A 227 -8.54 4.94 -2.16
N SER A 228 -7.71 4.33 -3.00
CA SER A 228 -7.60 2.87 -3.15
C SER A 228 -6.15 2.43 -3.44
N LEU A 229 -5.22 2.93 -2.63
CA LEU A 229 -3.78 2.77 -2.86
C LEU A 229 -3.30 1.36 -2.46
N PRO A 230 -2.50 0.68 -3.32
CA PRO A 230 -1.99 -0.65 -3.02
C PRO A 230 -0.86 -0.63 -1.98
N ARG A 231 -0.69 -1.76 -1.29
CA ARG A 231 0.43 -2.05 -0.37
C ARG A 231 0.81 -3.50 -0.52
N PHE A 232 2.08 -3.86 -0.35
CA PHE A 232 2.51 -5.25 -0.30
C PHE A 232 2.46 -5.76 1.14
N PRO A 233 1.53 -6.69 1.48
CA PRO A 233 1.52 -7.30 2.80
C PRO A 233 2.73 -8.22 2.97
N MET A 234 3.43 -8.11 4.09
CA MET A 234 4.61 -8.88 4.49
C MET A 234 4.31 -9.62 5.79
N ALA A 235 3.55 -10.71 5.68
CA ALA A 235 3.23 -11.63 6.77
C ALA A 235 3.69 -13.04 6.40
N SER A 236 3.70 -13.96 7.37
CA SER A 236 4.21 -15.32 7.19
C SER A 236 3.55 -16.01 5.98
N GLY A 237 4.39 -16.58 5.11
CA GLY A 237 3.95 -17.18 3.83
C GLY A 237 3.94 -16.18 2.66
N PHE A 238 4.17 -14.90 2.95
CA PHE A 238 4.34 -13.81 2.00
C PHE A 238 5.59 -12.96 2.31
N ASP A 239 6.37 -13.32 3.31
CA ASP A 239 7.49 -12.55 3.86
C ASP A 239 8.87 -13.08 3.43
N ASP A 240 8.92 -14.11 2.58
CA ASP A 240 10.18 -14.64 2.07
C ASP A 240 10.95 -13.60 1.22
N MET A 241 12.28 -13.71 1.19
CA MET A 241 13.13 -12.73 0.52
C MET A 241 12.87 -12.66 -0.99
N LYS A 242 12.56 -13.77 -1.66
CA LYS A 242 12.30 -13.76 -3.10
C LYS A 242 11.06 -12.94 -3.43
N ARG A 243 9.98 -13.08 -2.64
CA ARG A 243 8.79 -12.25 -2.78
C ARG A 243 9.06 -10.81 -2.38
N PHE A 244 9.83 -10.58 -1.31
CA PHE A 244 10.20 -9.25 -0.87
C PHE A 244 10.92 -8.47 -1.97
N GLU A 245 11.95 -9.08 -2.57
CA GLU A 245 12.70 -8.53 -3.71
C GLU A 245 11.78 -8.19 -4.88
N LEU A 246 10.90 -9.12 -5.27
CA LEU A 246 9.92 -8.89 -6.33
C LEU A 246 9.00 -7.69 -6.01
N ALA A 247 8.57 -7.55 -4.76
CA ALA A 247 7.68 -6.49 -4.32
C ALA A 247 8.36 -5.11 -4.38
N VAL A 248 9.55 -4.97 -3.81
CA VAL A 248 10.25 -3.67 -3.72
C VAL A 248 10.76 -3.17 -5.07
N HIS A 249 11.00 -4.08 -6.04
CA HIS A 249 11.34 -3.72 -7.43
C HIS A 249 10.13 -3.58 -8.36
N SER A 250 8.90 -3.71 -7.84
CA SER A 250 7.70 -3.61 -8.67
C SER A 250 7.45 -2.18 -9.17
N ARG A 251 6.88 -2.07 -10.36
CA ARG A 251 6.50 -0.80 -11.02
C ARG A 251 4.99 -0.74 -11.22
N PRO A 252 4.35 0.44 -11.25
CA PRO A 252 2.90 0.52 -11.42
C PRO A 252 2.52 0.21 -12.87
N LEU A 253 1.68 -0.81 -13.10
CA LEU A 253 1.08 -1.01 -14.43
C LEU A 253 0.16 0.19 -14.75
N PRO A 254 0.29 0.86 -15.90
CA PRO A 254 -0.40 2.12 -16.19
C PRO A 254 -1.85 1.88 -16.65
N VAL A 255 -2.66 1.30 -15.76
CA VAL A 255 -4.10 1.15 -15.92
C VAL A 255 -4.74 2.53 -15.80
N ILE A 256 -5.52 2.92 -16.81
CA ILE A 256 -6.21 4.22 -16.86
C ILE A 256 -7.72 4.11 -16.65
N GLU A 257 -8.28 2.90 -16.75
CA GLU A 257 -9.70 2.65 -16.57
C GLU A 257 -9.91 1.20 -16.13
N VAL A 258 -10.92 1.00 -15.29
CA VAL A 258 -11.30 -0.29 -14.72
C VAL A 258 -12.83 -0.36 -14.76
N GLU A 259 -13.37 -1.29 -15.54
CA GLU A 259 -14.81 -1.52 -15.62
C GLU A 259 -15.17 -2.91 -15.11
N ALA A 260 -16.00 -2.97 -14.08
CA ALA A 260 -16.57 -4.21 -13.57
C ALA A 260 -17.86 -4.59 -14.33
N GLN A 261 -18.06 -5.88 -14.59
CA GLN A 261 -19.26 -6.41 -15.25
C GLN A 261 -19.97 -7.45 -14.36
N PRO A 262 -21.26 -7.26 -14.02
CA PRO A 262 -22.07 -6.07 -14.30
C PRO A 262 -21.55 -4.81 -13.57
N PRO A 263 -21.89 -3.60 -14.03
CA PRO A 263 -21.45 -2.36 -13.39
C PRO A 263 -21.85 -2.29 -11.91
N GLY A 264 -20.90 -1.92 -11.05
CA GLY A 264 -21.09 -1.83 -9.60
C GLY A 264 -19.76 -1.73 -8.86
N ASP A 265 -19.80 -1.65 -7.53
CA ASP A 265 -18.61 -1.57 -6.68
C ASP A 265 -18.07 -2.94 -6.25
N GLY A 266 -18.70 -4.03 -6.69
CA GLY A 266 -18.21 -5.40 -6.48
C GLY A 266 -18.20 -5.87 -5.02
N VAL A 267 -18.91 -5.20 -4.10
CA VAL A 267 -18.85 -5.51 -2.66
C VAL A 267 -19.67 -6.73 -2.26
N ARG A 268 -20.79 -6.99 -2.97
CA ARG A 268 -21.74 -8.07 -2.62
C ARG A 268 -22.23 -8.88 -3.82
N GLY A 269 -22.08 -8.36 -5.04
CA GLY A 269 -22.60 -8.97 -6.27
C GLY A 269 -21.60 -9.90 -6.95
N PRO A 270 -22.07 -10.81 -7.82
CA PRO A 270 -21.19 -11.60 -8.67
C PRO A 270 -20.47 -10.69 -9.66
N LEU A 271 -19.14 -10.74 -9.68
CA LEU A 271 -18.31 -10.11 -10.70
C LEU A 271 -18.04 -11.16 -11.78
N GLU A 272 -18.57 -10.94 -12.98
CA GLU A 272 -18.43 -11.87 -14.10
C GLU A 272 -17.18 -11.57 -14.94
N ALA A 273 -16.86 -10.29 -15.10
CA ALA A 273 -15.65 -9.87 -15.80
C ALA A 273 -15.12 -8.53 -15.30
N LEU A 274 -13.83 -8.30 -15.56
CA LEU A 274 -13.17 -7.01 -15.40
C LEU A 274 -12.57 -6.60 -16.74
N VAL A 275 -12.83 -5.36 -17.17
CA VAL A 275 -12.19 -4.77 -18.35
C VAL A 275 -11.19 -3.72 -17.86
N LEU A 276 -9.92 -3.94 -18.15
CA LEU A 276 -8.85 -2.98 -17.86
C LEU A 276 -8.45 -2.25 -19.12
N THR A 277 -8.42 -0.93 -19.08
CA THR A 277 -7.77 -0.14 -20.12
C THR A 277 -6.35 0.19 -19.66
N VAL A 278 -5.34 -0.36 -20.34
CA VAL A 278 -3.91 -0.16 -20.00
C VAL A 278 -3.22 0.70 -21.07
N ARG A 279 -2.56 1.77 -20.63
CA ARG A 279 -1.78 2.66 -21.50
C ARG A 279 -0.48 1.97 -21.94
N ALA A 280 -0.05 2.18 -23.19
CA ALA A 280 1.27 1.73 -23.62
C ALA A 280 2.39 2.25 -22.68
N GLY A 281 3.41 1.42 -22.45
CA GLY A 281 4.50 1.77 -21.53
C GLY A 281 5.75 0.89 -21.66
N PRO A 282 6.72 1.04 -20.73
CA PRO A 282 8.01 0.35 -20.74
C PRO A 282 7.91 -1.11 -20.24
N TYR A 283 6.81 -1.79 -20.53
CA TYR A 283 6.53 -3.18 -20.18
C TYR A 283 6.23 -4.01 -21.42
N ARG A 284 6.45 -5.32 -21.33
CA ARG A 284 6.22 -6.28 -22.41
C ARG A 284 4.73 -6.61 -22.48
N ALA A 285 3.95 -5.81 -23.22
CA ALA A 285 2.49 -5.95 -23.31
C ALA A 285 2.01 -7.34 -23.76
N GLY A 286 2.73 -7.99 -24.69
CA GLY A 286 2.46 -9.36 -25.12
C GLY A 286 2.72 -10.44 -24.06
N GLN A 287 3.28 -10.06 -22.91
CA GLN A 287 3.51 -10.91 -21.74
C GLN A 287 2.71 -10.43 -20.52
N LEU A 288 1.72 -9.54 -20.70
CA LEU A 288 0.79 -9.21 -19.64
C LEU A 288 -0.03 -10.47 -19.31
N ALA A 289 -0.05 -10.85 -18.04
CA ALA A 289 -0.81 -11.97 -17.52
C ALA A 289 -1.53 -11.59 -16.23
N CYS A 290 -2.74 -12.12 -16.03
CA CYS A 290 -3.51 -11.92 -14.81
C CYS A 290 -3.69 -13.24 -14.05
N TYR A 291 -3.70 -13.16 -12.73
CA TYR A 291 -3.71 -14.30 -11.83
C TYR A 291 -4.75 -14.12 -10.73
N SER A 292 -5.39 -15.22 -10.31
CA SER A 292 -6.25 -15.23 -9.12
C SER A 292 -5.45 -15.00 -7.84
N ALA A 293 -6.13 -14.81 -6.71
CA ALA A 293 -5.50 -14.72 -5.39
C ALA A 293 -4.63 -15.95 -5.04
N ALA A 294 -4.97 -17.13 -5.59
CA ALA A 294 -4.24 -18.38 -5.43
C ALA A 294 -3.08 -18.55 -6.44
N GLY A 295 -2.82 -17.55 -7.28
CA GLY A 295 -1.76 -17.60 -8.29
C GLY A 295 -2.11 -18.37 -9.56
N GLN A 296 -3.39 -18.72 -9.77
CA GLN A 296 -3.83 -19.42 -10.97
C GLN A 296 -3.95 -18.43 -12.15
N PRO A 297 -3.38 -18.73 -13.33
CA PRO A 297 -3.56 -17.90 -14.52
C PRO A 297 -5.04 -17.74 -14.89
N LEU A 298 -5.42 -16.54 -15.30
CA LEU A 298 -6.77 -16.19 -15.75
C LEU A 298 -6.81 -16.05 -17.28
N GLU A 299 -7.96 -16.37 -17.88
CA GLU A 299 -8.19 -16.08 -19.30
C GLU A 299 -8.27 -14.57 -19.50
N ILE A 300 -7.42 -14.05 -20.39
CA ILE A 300 -7.38 -12.64 -20.77
C ILE A 300 -7.53 -12.50 -22.29
N ARG A 301 -8.28 -11.48 -22.71
CA ARG A 301 -8.44 -11.11 -24.12
C ARG A 301 -7.97 -9.67 -24.32
N HIS A 302 -7.15 -9.46 -25.34
CA HIS A 302 -6.46 -8.19 -25.64
C HIS A 302 -6.84 -7.65 -27.02
N ASP A 303 -6.93 -6.33 -27.16
CA ASP A 303 -6.96 -5.61 -28.44
C ASP A 303 -5.58 -4.96 -28.77
N ASN A 304 -5.28 -4.76 -30.06
CA ASN A 304 -4.03 -4.12 -30.55
C ASN A 304 -4.21 -2.59 -30.64
N GLU A 305 -3.23 -1.68 -30.64
CA GLU A 305 -1.80 -1.60 -30.24
C GLU A 305 -1.53 -0.23 -29.55
N ARG A 306 -2.55 0.63 -29.38
CA ARG A 306 -2.42 1.98 -28.78
C ARG A 306 -2.93 2.09 -27.35
N ARG A 307 -3.91 1.27 -27.01
CA ARG A 307 -4.57 1.15 -25.71
C ARG A 307 -4.90 -0.33 -25.61
N LEU A 308 -4.39 -0.99 -24.57
CA LEU A 308 -4.59 -2.41 -24.37
C LEU A 308 -5.82 -2.59 -23.50
N THR A 309 -6.91 -3.03 -24.09
CA THR A 309 -8.12 -3.44 -23.37
C THR A 309 -7.98 -4.90 -22.97
N VAL A 310 -7.99 -5.18 -21.67
CA VAL A 310 -7.85 -6.52 -21.11
C VAL A 310 -9.17 -6.94 -20.50
N THR A 311 -9.87 -7.88 -21.14
CA THR A 311 -11.03 -8.52 -20.51
C THR A 311 -10.59 -9.75 -19.74
N ILE A 312 -10.94 -9.80 -18.45
CA ILE A 312 -10.58 -10.87 -17.52
C ILE A 312 -11.88 -11.56 -17.11
N ALA A 313 -12.01 -12.85 -17.41
CA ALA A 313 -13.16 -13.63 -16.96
C ALA A 313 -13.03 -13.99 -15.47
N ILE A 314 -14.01 -13.58 -14.67
CA ILE A 314 -14.05 -13.77 -13.20
C ILE A 314 -15.27 -14.61 -12.77
N GLY A 315 -16.24 -14.83 -13.66
CA GLY A 315 -17.43 -15.64 -13.40
C GLY A 315 -17.12 -16.97 -12.74
N GLY A 316 -17.78 -17.23 -11.61
CA GLY A 316 -17.58 -18.43 -10.80
C GLY A 316 -16.29 -18.47 -9.97
N LEU A 317 -15.35 -17.54 -10.16
CA LEU A 317 -14.14 -17.43 -9.34
C LEU A 317 -14.43 -16.76 -7.99
N GLY A 318 -13.51 -16.98 -7.06
CA GLY A 318 -13.51 -16.36 -5.74
C GLY A 318 -14.41 -17.06 -4.71
N GLN A 319 -14.01 -16.92 -3.45
CA GLN A 319 -14.68 -17.45 -2.27
C GLN A 319 -15.47 -16.36 -1.56
N THR A 320 -16.32 -16.73 -0.59
CA THR A 320 -16.96 -15.73 0.29
C THR A 320 -15.90 -14.87 0.97
N GLY A 321 -16.14 -13.57 1.04
CA GLY A 321 -15.20 -12.57 1.57
C GLY A 321 -14.33 -11.94 0.49
N ARG A 322 -13.12 -11.55 0.86
CA ARG A 322 -12.19 -10.78 0.03
C ARG A 322 -11.58 -11.61 -1.08
N ASN A 323 -11.66 -11.10 -2.31
CA ASN A 323 -11.07 -11.70 -3.50
C ASN A 323 -10.21 -10.66 -4.23
N LYS A 324 -9.18 -11.13 -4.93
CA LYS A 324 -8.30 -10.28 -5.72
C LYS A 324 -7.83 -10.94 -6.99
N ILE A 325 -7.48 -10.11 -7.95
CA ILE A 325 -6.67 -10.48 -9.10
C ILE A 325 -5.37 -9.66 -9.07
N ASN A 326 -4.29 -10.22 -9.64
CA ASN A 326 -3.06 -9.49 -9.91
C ASN A 326 -2.74 -9.60 -11.38
N CYS A 327 -2.55 -8.48 -12.06
CA CYS A 327 -2.10 -8.41 -13.44
C CYS A 327 -0.67 -7.90 -13.46
N THR A 328 0.23 -8.64 -14.12
CA THR A 328 1.66 -8.32 -14.15
C THR A 328 2.23 -8.44 -15.55
N ALA A 329 3.22 -7.61 -15.86
CA ALA A 329 3.98 -7.67 -17.10
C ALA A 329 5.46 -7.38 -16.84
N PRO A 330 6.41 -8.15 -17.41
CA PRO A 330 7.83 -7.87 -17.25
C PRO A 330 8.22 -6.51 -17.84
N ALA A 331 9.18 -5.83 -17.23
CA ALA A 331 9.78 -4.64 -17.78
C ALA A 331 10.56 -4.94 -19.09
N LYS A 332 10.71 -3.92 -19.93
CA LYS A 332 11.49 -4.00 -21.19
C LYS A 332 12.99 -3.78 -21.01
N ASP A 333 13.42 -3.30 -19.84
CA ASP A 333 14.79 -2.82 -19.58
C ASP A 333 15.70 -3.87 -18.94
N ASP A 334 15.31 -5.15 -18.99
CA ASP A 334 16.05 -6.30 -18.46
C ASP A 334 16.43 -6.21 -16.98
N SER A 335 15.80 -5.31 -16.22
CA SER A 335 15.98 -5.14 -14.77
C SER A 335 15.45 -6.32 -13.95
N GLY A 336 14.65 -7.21 -14.56
CA GLY A 336 13.88 -8.23 -13.85
C GLY A 336 12.64 -7.69 -13.14
N ALA A 337 12.39 -6.38 -13.17
CA ALA A 337 11.22 -5.75 -12.57
C ALA A 337 9.91 -6.15 -13.27
N PHE A 338 8.82 -6.15 -12.52
CA PHE A 338 7.47 -6.37 -13.02
C PHE A 338 6.60 -5.14 -12.83
N TYR A 339 5.86 -4.78 -13.87
CA TYR A 339 4.74 -3.87 -13.76
C TYR A 339 3.58 -4.62 -13.12
N TRP A 340 2.93 -4.03 -12.12
CA TRP A 340 1.95 -4.68 -11.26
C TRP A 340 0.69 -3.81 -11.12
N PHE A 341 -0.46 -4.44 -11.26
CA PHE A 341 -1.76 -3.89 -10.86
C PHE A 341 -2.57 -4.97 -10.16
N ALA A 342 -3.32 -4.59 -9.13
CA ALA A 342 -4.24 -5.51 -8.47
C ALA A 342 -5.62 -4.87 -8.35
N TYR A 343 -6.64 -5.69 -8.55
CA TYR A 343 -8.03 -5.33 -8.33
C TYR A 343 -8.60 -6.25 -7.26
N GLN A 344 -9.40 -5.68 -6.37
CA GLN A 344 -10.00 -6.39 -5.25
C GLN A 344 -11.51 -6.19 -5.27
N TRP A 345 -12.25 -7.21 -4.87
CA TRP A 345 -13.68 -7.15 -4.65
C TRP A 345 -14.07 -8.10 -3.51
N VAL A 346 -15.31 -8.00 -3.07
CA VAL A 346 -15.82 -8.80 -1.95
C VAL A 346 -17.06 -9.56 -2.38
N LYS A 347 -17.14 -10.85 -2.04
CA LYS A 347 -18.22 -11.74 -2.47
C LYS A 347 -19.04 -12.20 -1.27
N GLY A 348 -20.35 -12.01 -1.34
CA GLY A 348 -21.28 -12.40 -0.28
C GLY A 348 -21.34 -11.42 0.89
N ALA A 349 -22.03 -11.82 1.96
CA ALA A 349 -22.14 -11.01 3.17
C ALA A 349 -20.86 -11.16 3.99
N VAL A 350 -20.12 -10.07 4.13
CA VAL A 350 -19.13 -9.91 5.19
C VAL A 350 -19.88 -9.65 6.49
N ARG A 351 -19.56 -10.41 7.54
CA ARG A 351 -20.18 -10.27 8.86
C ARG A 351 -19.11 -9.78 9.82
N ASP A 352 -19.47 -8.78 10.63
CA ASP A 352 -18.67 -8.31 11.76
C ASP A 352 -18.62 -9.37 12.87
#